data_AF-A0A8C4R2W1-F1
#
_entry.id   AF-A0A8C4R2W1-F1
#
_cell.length_a   1.000
_cell.length_b   1.000
_cell.length_c   1.000
_cell.angle_alpha   90.00
_cell.angle_beta   90.00
_cell.angle_gamma   90.00
#
_symmetry.space_group_name_H-M   'P 1'
#
loop_
_entity.id
_entity.type
_entity.pdbx_description
1 polymer ?
#
loop_
_entity_poly.entity_id
_entity_poly.type
_entity_poly.pdbx_seq_one_letter_code
_entity_poly.pdbx_strand_id
1 'polypeptide(L)'
;MAGEDSAADMMQLQRELQNLWYKKDILKLRGVCREAFEKMSKPRTVVLSLLEKNPDWRRGKTSCLANHLTYELSKWLQCHADSLQPETLNTNLQRRVLRIIVDVVGPGLDHLVDLYCLKMLDKAELLTVVKGLVTTGRPKEAANLALKLELQPYLDFKEICQPLLLQDKLNIVELYVGSQEDMQKCLVQLLDSWCAPDFDHVVLFRQYQGLPQLKKEHLQPHKLSKTLSRLLKTYGISADFCPNLKKQRGLAAIKYLLFKKYREKSIDDATWNAHILITAGTVHTIAFDK
;
A
#
# COMPACT_ATOMS: atom_id res chain seq x y z
N MET A 1 10.33 -14.16 43.70
CA MET A 1 9.43 -15.26 43.29
C MET A 1 8.41 -14.68 42.32
N ALA A 2 8.75 -14.64 41.03
CA ALA A 2 7.87 -14.07 40.01
C ALA A 2 6.94 -15.17 39.53
N GLY A 3 5.65 -15.06 39.87
CA GLY A 3 4.64 -16.03 39.49
C GLY A 3 4.55 -16.15 37.98
N GLU A 4 4.53 -17.39 37.50
CA GLU A 4 3.88 -17.67 36.22
C GLU A 4 2.47 -17.11 36.31
N ASP A 5 2.16 -16.09 35.51
CA ASP A 5 0.78 -15.57 35.41
C ASP A 5 -0.13 -16.77 35.13
N SER A 6 -0.94 -17.17 36.11
CA SER A 6 -1.70 -18.41 36.04
C SER A 6 -2.65 -18.34 34.85
N ALA A 7 -2.82 -19.44 34.13
CA ALA A 7 -3.78 -19.52 33.03
C ALA A 7 -5.21 -19.11 33.47
N ALA A 8 -5.53 -19.30 34.75
CA ALA A 8 -6.76 -18.86 35.38
C ALA A 8 -6.88 -17.32 35.44
N ASP A 9 -5.81 -16.61 35.83
CA ASP A 9 -5.78 -15.15 35.92
C ASP A 9 -5.91 -14.51 34.53
N MET A 10 -5.28 -15.12 33.52
CA MET A 10 -5.39 -14.68 32.13
C MET A 10 -6.82 -14.86 31.57
N MET A 11 -7.50 -15.96 31.90
CA MET A 11 -8.88 -16.19 31.50
C MET A 11 -9.85 -15.23 32.22
N GLN A 12 -9.59 -14.93 33.49
CA GLN A 12 -10.39 -13.98 34.25
C GLN A 12 -10.28 -12.57 33.65
N LEU A 13 -9.05 -12.10 33.38
CA LEU A 13 -8.79 -10.83 32.74
C LEU A 13 -9.44 -10.75 31.35
N GLN A 14 -9.34 -11.81 30.54
CA GLN A 14 -9.97 -11.88 29.22
C GLN A 14 -11.48 -11.64 29.29
N ARG A 15 -12.19 -12.32 30.21
CA ARG A 15 -13.64 -12.17 30.39
C ARG A 15 -14.00 -10.78 30.87
N GLU A 16 -13.24 -10.22 31.79
CA GLU A 16 -13.47 -8.88 32.32
C GLU A 16 -13.32 -7.81 31.23
N LEU A 17 -12.25 -7.86 30.44
CA LEU A 17 -12.02 -6.97 29.31
C LEU A 17 -13.14 -7.06 28.27
N GLN A 18 -13.59 -8.28 27.92
CA GLN A 18 -14.70 -8.49 27.00
C GLN A 18 -16.02 -7.92 27.53
N ASN A 19 -16.32 -8.14 28.80
CA ASN A 19 -17.54 -7.64 29.43
C ASN A 19 -17.58 -6.11 29.48
N LEU A 20 -16.45 -5.48 29.85
CA LEU A 20 -16.33 -4.02 29.88
C LEU A 20 -16.41 -3.42 28.47
N TRP A 21 -15.83 -4.10 27.47
CA TRP A 21 -15.94 -3.72 26.07
C TRP A 21 -17.40 -3.77 25.58
N TYR A 22 -18.14 -4.84 25.88
CA TYR A 22 -19.55 -4.97 25.50
C TYR A 22 -20.42 -3.90 26.18
N LYS A 23 -20.13 -3.56 27.44
CA LYS A 23 -20.79 -2.47 28.19
C LYS A 23 -20.37 -1.06 27.74
N LYS A 24 -19.39 -0.94 26.83
CA LYS A 24 -18.77 0.33 26.38
C LYS A 24 -18.22 1.18 27.53
N ASP A 25 -17.80 0.55 28.63
CA ASP A 25 -17.23 1.25 29.78
C ASP A 25 -15.71 1.40 29.62
N ILE A 26 -15.31 2.33 28.74
CA ILE A 26 -13.92 2.54 28.34
C ILE A 26 -13.05 3.04 29.50
N LEU A 27 -13.63 3.82 30.43
CA LEU A 27 -12.91 4.34 31.60
C LEU A 27 -12.53 3.21 32.55
N LYS A 28 -13.45 2.29 32.86
CA LYS A 28 -13.12 1.13 33.69
C LYS A 28 -12.20 0.16 32.97
N LEU A 29 -12.39 -0.05 31.67
CA LEU A 29 -11.50 -0.87 30.85
C LEU A 29 -10.04 -0.40 30.98
N ARG A 30 -9.82 0.91 30.90
CA ARG A 30 -8.50 1.52 31.08
C ARG A 30 -7.91 1.29 32.47
N GLY A 31 -8.72 1.41 33.52
CA GLY A 31 -8.31 1.12 34.90
C GLY A 31 -7.84 -0.32 35.06
N VAL A 32 -8.65 -1.28 34.60
CA VAL A 32 -8.34 -2.72 34.65
C VAL A 32 -7.08 -3.04 33.84
N CYS A 33 -6.91 -2.48 32.65
CA CYS A 33 -5.67 -2.66 31.87
C CYS A 33 -4.43 -2.20 32.63
N ARG A 34 -4.47 -1.02 33.27
CA ARG A 34 -3.33 -0.46 33.99
C ARG A 34 -2.96 -1.29 35.21
N GLU A 35 -3.95 -1.64 36.02
CA GLU A 35 -3.74 -2.49 37.20
C GLU A 35 -3.20 -3.87 36.81
N ALA A 36 -3.71 -4.44 35.72
CA ALA A 36 -3.19 -5.68 35.17
C ALA A 36 -1.73 -5.56 34.72
N PHE A 37 -1.36 -4.47 34.03
CA PHE A 37 0.02 -4.27 33.57
C PHE A 37 1.01 -4.04 34.72
N GLU A 38 0.59 -3.40 35.82
CA GLU A 38 1.43 -3.21 37.02
C GLU A 38 1.71 -4.53 37.75
N LYS A 39 0.75 -5.47 37.76
CA LYS A 39 0.90 -6.77 38.42
C LYS A 39 1.67 -7.79 37.56
N MET A 40 1.68 -7.62 36.24
CA MET A 40 2.27 -8.58 35.30
C MET A 40 3.79 -8.47 35.23
N SER A 41 4.45 -9.62 35.20
CA SER A 41 5.90 -9.69 34.98
C SER A 41 6.32 -9.35 33.55
N LYS A 42 5.49 -9.69 32.55
CA LYS A 42 5.76 -9.49 31.11
C LYS A 42 4.53 -8.99 30.33
N PRO A 43 4.11 -7.72 30.52
CA PRO A 43 2.88 -7.17 29.94
C PRO A 43 2.79 -7.31 28.41
N ARG A 44 3.90 -7.10 27.69
CA ARG A 44 3.97 -7.28 26.22
C ARG A 44 3.61 -8.71 25.79
N THR A 45 4.21 -9.71 26.44
CA THR A 45 3.95 -11.14 26.13
C THR A 45 2.51 -11.53 26.42
N VAL A 46 1.93 -11.03 27.52
CA VAL A 46 0.55 -11.34 27.91
C VAL A 46 -0.43 -10.72 26.94
N VAL A 47 -0.28 -9.43 26.62
CA VAL A 47 -1.13 -8.74 25.62
C VAL A 47 -1.07 -9.46 24.28
N LEU A 48 0.13 -9.85 23.83
CA LEU A 48 0.28 -10.59 22.58
C LEU A 48 -0.45 -11.94 22.62
N SER A 49 -0.34 -12.67 23.73
CA SER A 49 -1.02 -13.96 23.91
C SER A 49 -2.54 -13.80 23.95
N LEU A 50 -3.06 -12.71 24.52
CA LEU A 50 -4.49 -12.38 24.46
C LEU A 50 -4.96 -12.11 23.03
N LEU A 51 -4.18 -11.37 22.23
CA LEU A 51 -4.49 -11.07 20.84
C LEU A 51 -4.46 -12.31 19.93
N GLU A 52 -3.55 -13.25 20.19
CA GLU A 52 -3.49 -14.53 19.46
C GLU A 52 -4.68 -15.43 19.77
N LYS A 53 -5.05 -15.55 21.04
CA LYS A 53 -6.18 -16.37 21.50
C LYS A 53 -7.54 -15.79 21.12
N ASN A 54 -7.61 -14.50 20.80
CA ASN A 54 -8.87 -13.80 20.52
C ASN A 54 -8.85 -13.09 19.17
N PRO A 55 -8.99 -13.83 18.05
CA PRO A 55 -9.07 -13.23 16.72
C PRO A 55 -10.17 -12.17 16.59
N ASP A 56 -11.29 -12.35 17.30
CA ASP A 56 -12.45 -11.46 17.26
C ASP A 56 -12.16 -10.05 17.80
N TRP A 57 -11.19 -9.91 18.71
CA TRP A 57 -10.80 -8.61 19.25
C TRP A 57 -10.12 -7.73 18.21
N ARG A 58 -9.63 -8.36 17.13
CA ARG A 58 -8.98 -7.72 15.99
C ARG A 58 -9.96 -7.41 14.86
N ARG A 59 -11.22 -7.86 14.95
CA ARG A 59 -12.26 -7.54 13.96
C ARG A 59 -12.77 -6.11 14.18
N GLY A 60 -12.83 -5.34 13.09
CA GLY A 60 -13.21 -3.92 13.10
C GLY A 60 -12.05 -3.02 12.67
N LYS A 61 -12.36 -1.78 12.28
CA LYS A 61 -11.34 -0.79 11.85
C LYS A 61 -10.53 -0.27 13.06
N THR A 62 -10.59 1.02 13.35
CA THR A 62 -9.77 1.66 14.39
C THR A 62 -10.31 1.45 15.81
N SER A 63 -11.59 1.11 15.97
CA SER A 63 -12.30 1.03 17.25
C SER A 63 -12.48 -0.40 17.75
N CYS A 64 -11.48 -1.27 17.65
CA CYS A 64 -11.54 -2.63 18.18
C CYS A 64 -10.89 -2.72 19.58
N LEU A 65 -11.22 -3.78 20.32
CA LEU A 65 -10.66 -4.03 21.65
C LEU A 65 -9.14 -4.22 21.58
N ALA A 66 -8.65 -4.87 20.52
CA ALA A 66 -7.21 -5.04 20.30
C ALA A 66 -6.48 -3.68 20.24
N ASN A 67 -6.98 -2.71 19.48
CA ASN A 67 -6.38 -1.38 19.38
C ASN A 67 -6.40 -0.61 20.70
N HIS A 68 -7.46 -0.76 21.51
CA HIS A 68 -7.53 -0.11 22.82
C HIS A 68 -6.51 -0.71 23.77
N LEU A 69 -6.41 -2.04 23.81
CA LEU A 69 -5.48 -2.77 24.66
C LEU A 69 -4.03 -2.41 24.33
N THR A 70 -3.70 -2.39 23.04
CA THR A 70 -2.35 -2.07 22.57
C THR A 70 -2.00 -0.58 22.74
N TYR A 71 -2.97 0.32 22.60
CA TYR A 71 -2.79 1.73 22.89
C TYR A 71 -2.53 1.99 24.38
N GLU A 72 -3.30 1.36 25.28
CA GLU A 72 -3.05 1.48 26.72
C GLU A 72 -1.72 0.84 27.12
N LEU A 73 -1.32 -0.29 26.50
CA LEU A 73 0.01 -0.86 26.70
C LEU A 73 1.11 0.11 26.26
N SER A 74 0.96 0.75 25.10
CA SER A 74 1.91 1.76 24.61
C SER A 74 2.05 2.93 25.58
N LYS A 75 0.92 3.47 26.06
CA LYS A 75 0.92 4.54 27.08
C LYS A 75 1.57 4.10 28.39
N TRP A 76 1.27 2.89 28.86
CA TRP A 76 1.84 2.38 30.10
C TRP A 76 3.36 2.24 29.99
N LEU A 77 3.86 1.71 28.86
CA LEU A 77 5.30 1.59 28.59
C LEU A 77 5.99 2.95 28.52
N GLN A 78 5.37 3.97 27.95
CA GLN A 78 5.92 5.34 27.93
C GLN A 78 6.13 5.91 29.34
N CYS A 79 5.31 5.52 30.32
CA CYS A 79 5.47 5.92 31.71
C CYS A 79 6.51 5.07 32.48
N HIS A 80 6.98 3.96 31.92
CA HIS A 80 7.88 3.00 32.56
C HIS A 80 9.12 2.78 31.67
N ALA A 81 10.07 3.72 31.75
CA ALA A 81 11.23 3.83 30.86
C ALA A 81 12.07 2.54 30.72
N ASP A 82 12.23 1.77 31.80
CA ASP A 82 13.02 0.54 31.79
C ASP A 82 12.37 -0.59 30.98
N SER A 83 11.05 -0.55 30.78
CA SER A 83 10.30 -1.55 30.03
C SER A 83 10.31 -1.34 28.50
N LEU A 84 10.85 -0.22 28.03
CA LEU A 84 10.95 0.11 26.60
C LEU A 84 12.21 -0.45 25.92
N GLN A 85 13.19 -0.93 26.70
CA GLN A 85 14.50 -1.40 26.20
C GLN A 85 14.35 -2.46 25.10
N PRO A 86 14.89 -2.26 23.88
CA PRO A 86 14.89 -3.23 22.78
C PRO A 86 15.55 -4.56 23.14
N GLU A 87 16.51 -4.52 24.08
CA GLU A 87 17.25 -5.67 24.60
C GLU A 87 16.35 -6.66 25.35
N THR A 88 15.20 -6.20 25.86
CA THR A 88 14.17 -7.07 26.49
C THR A 88 13.23 -7.72 25.47
N LEU A 89 13.26 -7.27 24.21
CA LEU A 89 12.41 -7.76 23.14
C LEU A 89 13.05 -8.97 22.47
N ASN A 90 12.55 -10.15 22.80
CA ASN A 90 12.95 -11.39 22.16
C ASN A 90 12.42 -11.44 20.71
N THR A 91 13.26 -11.89 19.76
CA THR A 91 12.92 -12.16 18.36
C THR A 91 11.67 -13.02 18.21
N ASN A 92 11.41 -13.94 19.14
CA ASN A 92 10.20 -14.76 19.15
C ASN A 92 8.91 -13.93 19.33
N LEU A 93 8.94 -12.87 20.14
CA LEU A 93 7.80 -11.96 20.29
C LEU A 93 7.56 -11.17 19.00
N GLN A 94 8.63 -10.71 18.36
CA GLN A 94 8.54 -9.97 17.08
C GLN A 94 7.92 -10.85 15.99
N ARG A 95 8.35 -12.11 15.86
CA ARG A 95 7.76 -13.07 14.91
C ARG A 95 6.28 -13.34 15.17
N ARG A 96 5.89 -13.46 16.44
CA ARG A 96 4.49 -13.64 16.84
C ARG A 96 3.64 -12.43 16.43
N VAL A 97 4.13 -11.21 16.69
CA VAL A 97 3.48 -9.97 16.24
C VAL A 97 3.36 -9.92 14.72
N LEU A 98 4.43 -10.31 14.01
CA LEU A 98 4.44 -10.34 12.54
C LEU A 98 3.34 -11.25 12.00
N ARG A 99 3.13 -12.43 12.59
CA ARG A 99 2.02 -13.34 12.24
C ARG A 99 0.66 -12.67 12.45
N ILE A 100 0.47 -11.98 13.58
CA ILE A 100 -0.78 -11.25 13.85
C ILE A 100 -1.03 -10.15 12.81
N ILE A 101 0.00 -9.37 12.46
CA ILE A 101 -0.14 -8.30 11.44
C ILE A 101 -0.51 -8.90 10.08
N VAL A 102 0.11 -10.02 9.71
CA VAL A 102 -0.20 -10.74 8.47
C VAL A 102 -1.62 -11.29 8.48
N ASP A 103 -2.12 -11.77 9.62
CA ASP A 103 -3.47 -12.35 9.73
C ASP A 103 -4.57 -11.28 9.74
N VAL A 104 -4.25 -10.04 10.11
CA VAL A 104 -5.23 -8.97 10.29
C VAL A 104 -5.47 -8.22 8.98
N VAL A 105 -6.73 -8.21 8.54
CA VAL A 105 -7.17 -7.42 7.38
C VAL A 105 -7.50 -6.00 7.82
N GLY A 106 -6.50 -5.11 7.90
CA GLY A 106 -6.75 -3.67 8.03
C GLY A 106 -5.74 -2.88 8.90
N PRO A 107 -5.81 -1.52 8.84
CA PRO A 107 -4.81 -0.59 9.40
C PRO A 107 -4.90 -0.39 10.93
N GLY A 108 -5.57 -1.30 11.65
CA GLY A 108 -5.82 -1.11 13.09
C GLY A 108 -4.55 -1.24 13.94
N LEU A 109 -3.69 -2.18 13.55
CA LEU A 109 -2.58 -2.64 14.38
C LEU A 109 -1.20 -2.17 13.89
N ASP A 110 -1.15 -1.13 13.05
CA ASP A 110 0.09 -0.59 12.50
C ASP A 110 1.07 -0.12 13.59
N HIS A 111 0.55 0.31 14.74
CA HIS A 111 1.34 0.71 15.91
C HIS A 111 2.06 -0.47 16.58
N LEU A 112 1.67 -1.72 16.31
CA LEU A 112 2.40 -2.91 16.79
C LEU A 112 3.80 -2.98 16.20
N VAL A 113 4.00 -2.46 14.98
CA VAL A 113 5.32 -2.39 14.34
C VAL A 113 6.30 -1.60 15.21
N ASP A 114 5.87 -0.45 15.72
CA ASP A 114 6.71 0.42 16.54
C ASP A 114 6.80 -0.11 17.98
N LEU A 115 5.68 -0.56 18.55
CA LEU A 115 5.58 -1.07 19.93
C LEU A 115 6.49 -2.29 20.20
N TYR A 116 6.69 -3.13 19.19
CA TYR A 116 7.54 -4.33 19.24
C TYR A 116 8.82 -4.18 18.41
N CYS A 117 9.16 -2.95 17.99
CA CYS A 117 10.39 -2.63 17.26
C CYS A 117 10.67 -3.59 16.08
N LEU A 118 9.66 -3.93 15.26
CA LEU A 118 9.81 -4.95 14.21
C LEU A 118 10.86 -4.58 13.15
N LYS A 119 11.21 -3.29 13.02
CA LYS A 119 12.32 -2.82 12.18
C LYS A 119 13.69 -3.43 12.56
N MET A 120 13.83 -3.92 13.79
CA MET A 120 15.06 -4.58 14.27
C MET A 120 15.13 -6.07 13.91
N LEU A 121 14.05 -6.65 13.38
CA LEU A 121 14.04 -8.03 12.92
C LEU A 121 14.92 -8.16 11.68
N ASP A 122 15.40 -9.38 11.41
CA ASP A 122 16.16 -9.67 10.21
C ASP A 122 15.40 -9.24 8.95
N LYS A 123 16.11 -8.49 8.09
CA LYS A 123 15.54 -7.95 6.85
C LYS A 123 15.09 -9.06 5.91
N ALA A 124 15.82 -10.17 5.82
CA ALA A 124 15.44 -11.28 4.93
C ALA A 124 14.13 -11.95 5.40
N GLU A 125 13.95 -12.09 6.71
CA GLU A 125 12.69 -12.56 7.32
C GLU A 125 11.52 -11.63 6.98
N LEU A 126 11.71 -10.31 7.14
CA LEU A 126 10.68 -9.31 6.80
C LEU A 126 10.32 -9.31 5.31
N LEU A 127 11.31 -9.38 4.43
CA LEU A 127 11.11 -9.44 2.97
C LEU A 127 10.33 -10.70 2.56
N THR A 128 10.63 -11.84 3.19
CA THR A 128 9.91 -13.10 2.96
C THR A 128 8.42 -12.94 3.28
N VAL A 129 8.11 -12.27 4.39
CA VAL A 129 6.72 -12.02 4.78
C VAL A 129 6.01 -11.08 3.82
N VAL A 130 6.64 -9.98 3.41
CA VAL A 130 6.05 -9.06 2.44
C VAL A 130 5.78 -9.76 1.11
N LYS A 131 6.74 -10.55 0.61
CA LYS A 131 6.56 -11.33 -0.63
C LYS A 131 5.43 -12.36 -0.48
N GLY A 132 5.33 -13.02 0.67
CA GLY A 132 4.22 -13.92 1.00
C GLY A 132 2.84 -13.25 0.99
N LEU A 133 2.75 -11.97 1.39
CA LEU A 133 1.50 -11.20 1.30
C LEU A 133 1.10 -10.95 -0.15
N VAL A 134 2.05 -10.66 -1.04
CA VAL A 134 1.78 -10.48 -2.47
C VAL A 134 1.30 -11.78 -3.12
N THR A 135 1.99 -12.89 -2.86
CA THR A 135 1.63 -14.20 -3.43
C THR A 135 0.29 -14.72 -2.92
N THR A 136 -0.11 -14.37 -1.69
CA THR A 136 -1.43 -14.69 -1.13
C THR A 136 -2.54 -13.73 -1.59
N GLY A 137 -2.27 -12.83 -2.54
CA GLY A 137 -3.26 -11.93 -3.12
C GLY A 137 -3.61 -10.73 -2.24
N ARG A 138 -2.72 -10.35 -1.31
CA ARG A 138 -2.85 -9.22 -0.38
C ARG A 138 -1.80 -8.12 -0.63
N PRO A 139 -1.77 -7.53 -1.84
CA PRO A 139 -0.74 -6.55 -2.20
C PRO A 139 -0.88 -5.22 -1.45
N LYS A 140 -2.07 -4.90 -0.91
CA LYS A 140 -2.29 -3.68 -0.14
C LYS A 140 -1.60 -3.75 1.21
N GLU A 141 -1.80 -4.87 1.90
CA GLU A 141 -1.18 -5.19 3.17
C GLU A 141 0.33 -5.27 3.00
N ALA A 142 0.80 -5.90 1.92
CA ALA A 142 2.22 -5.95 1.55
C ALA A 142 2.83 -4.55 1.40
N ALA A 143 2.20 -3.67 0.61
CA ALA A 143 2.69 -2.31 0.37
C ALA A 143 2.71 -1.47 1.65
N ASN A 144 1.66 -1.54 2.47
CA ASN A 144 1.60 -0.81 3.74
C ASN A 144 2.69 -1.28 4.71
N LEU A 145 2.89 -2.60 4.83
CA LEU A 145 3.92 -3.18 5.70
C LEU A 145 5.32 -2.81 5.21
N ALA A 146 5.56 -2.90 3.91
CA ALA A 146 6.83 -2.50 3.29
C ALA A 146 7.14 -1.00 3.47
N LEU A 147 6.14 -0.13 3.33
CA LEU A 147 6.28 1.30 3.61
C LEU A 147 6.60 1.55 5.08
N LYS A 148 5.86 0.92 6.00
CA LYS A 148 6.03 1.13 7.45
C LYS A 148 7.39 0.62 7.96
N LEU A 149 7.90 -0.45 7.37
CA LEU A 149 9.21 -1.04 7.68
C LEU A 149 10.34 -0.48 6.81
N GLU A 150 10.06 0.45 5.89
CA GLU A 150 11.03 1.08 4.99
C GLU A 150 11.80 0.06 4.13
N LEU A 151 11.10 -0.98 3.66
CA LEU A 151 11.67 -2.08 2.87
C LEU A 151 11.63 -1.85 1.36
N GLN A 152 11.07 -0.71 0.91
CA GLN A 152 10.83 -0.43 -0.50
C GLN A 152 12.08 -0.58 -1.40
N PRO A 153 13.31 -0.16 -0.99
CA PRO A 153 14.50 -0.30 -1.83
C PRO A 153 14.91 -1.74 -2.15
N TYR A 154 14.42 -2.72 -1.39
CA TYR A 154 14.78 -4.14 -1.51
C TYR A 154 13.70 -4.99 -2.21
N LEU A 155 12.62 -4.35 -2.67
CA LEU A 155 11.47 -5.01 -3.29
C LEU A 155 11.37 -4.60 -4.76
N ASP A 156 10.93 -5.52 -5.61
CA ASP A 156 10.60 -5.18 -6.99
C ASP A 156 9.34 -4.31 -6.99
N PHE A 157 9.49 -3.09 -7.52
CA PHE A 157 8.40 -2.13 -7.66
C PHE A 157 7.19 -2.73 -8.40
N LYS A 158 7.41 -3.48 -9.48
CA LYS A 158 6.33 -4.05 -10.29
C LYS A 158 5.58 -5.14 -9.51
N GLU A 159 6.29 -5.98 -8.77
CA GLU A 159 5.66 -7.03 -7.95
C GLU A 159 4.68 -6.46 -6.92
N ILE A 160 5.01 -5.31 -6.30
CA ILE A 160 4.14 -4.67 -5.30
C ILE A 160 3.06 -3.80 -5.96
N CYS A 161 3.46 -2.90 -6.84
CA CYS A 161 2.60 -1.80 -7.30
C CYS A 161 1.70 -2.19 -8.47
N GLN A 162 2.12 -3.12 -9.33
CA GLN A 162 1.32 -3.53 -10.48
C GLN A 162 -0.03 -4.17 -10.06
N PRO A 163 -0.08 -5.13 -9.11
CA PRO A 163 -1.34 -5.62 -8.54
C PRO A 163 -2.27 -4.52 -8.03
N LEU A 164 -1.71 -3.50 -7.36
CA LEU A 164 -2.48 -2.40 -6.77
C LEU A 164 -3.09 -1.50 -7.84
N LEU A 165 -2.32 -1.19 -8.89
CA LEU A 165 -2.80 -0.41 -10.03
C LEU A 165 -3.95 -1.13 -10.74
N LEU A 166 -3.87 -2.45 -10.90
CA LEU A 166 -4.93 -3.28 -11.49
C LEU A 166 -6.21 -3.34 -10.62
N GLN A 167 -6.08 -3.12 -9.32
CA GLN A 167 -7.19 -3.01 -8.36
C GLN A 167 -7.71 -1.57 -8.19
N ASP A 168 -7.23 -0.62 -8.99
CA ASP A 168 -7.58 0.80 -8.88
C ASP A 168 -7.23 1.41 -7.50
N LYS A 169 -6.09 0.97 -6.93
CA LYS A 169 -5.55 1.43 -5.65
C LYS A 169 -4.37 2.38 -5.84
N LEU A 170 -4.52 3.31 -6.79
CA LEU A 170 -3.46 4.27 -7.13
C LEU A 170 -3.03 5.12 -5.92
N ASN A 171 -3.98 5.48 -5.05
CA ASN A 171 -3.69 6.21 -3.81
C ASN A 171 -2.68 5.49 -2.89
N ILE A 172 -2.74 4.16 -2.80
CA ILE A 172 -1.78 3.37 -2.00
C ILE A 172 -0.43 3.35 -2.70
N VAL A 173 -0.41 3.26 -4.03
CA VAL A 173 0.83 3.31 -4.82
C VAL A 173 1.51 4.68 -4.70
N GLU A 174 0.76 5.78 -4.75
CA GLU A 174 1.30 7.13 -4.54
C GLU A 174 1.88 7.30 -3.14
N LEU A 175 1.24 6.75 -2.11
CA LEU A 175 1.78 6.71 -0.74
C LEU A 175 3.05 5.85 -0.65
N TYR A 176 3.06 4.70 -1.31
CA TYR A 176 4.21 3.78 -1.36
C TYR A 176 5.40 4.41 -2.08
N VAL A 177 5.17 5.15 -3.15
CA VAL A 177 6.24 5.88 -3.87
C VAL A 177 6.74 7.06 -3.03
N GLY A 178 5.82 7.80 -2.41
CA GLY A 178 6.14 8.96 -1.58
C GLY A 178 7.00 9.99 -2.32
N SER A 179 8.04 10.48 -1.65
CA SER A 179 8.98 11.47 -2.19
C SER A 179 10.18 10.86 -2.91
N GLN A 180 10.22 9.55 -3.16
CA GLN A 180 11.35 8.88 -3.79
C GLN A 180 11.30 9.04 -5.31
N GLU A 181 12.15 9.90 -5.88
CA GLU A 181 12.15 10.23 -7.31
C GLU A 181 12.24 9.00 -8.23
N ASP A 182 13.09 8.03 -7.88
CA ASP A 182 13.28 6.83 -8.70
C ASP A 182 12.00 6.00 -8.77
N MET A 183 11.27 5.88 -7.65
CA MET A 183 9.99 5.18 -7.62
C MET A 183 8.90 5.97 -8.35
N GLN A 184 8.93 7.30 -8.30
CA GLN A 184 8.01 8.15 -9.07
C GLN A 184 8.22 7.96 -10.58
N LYS A 185 9.48 7.92 -11.03
CA LYS A 185 9.84 7.62 -12.43
C LYS A 185 9.40 6.19 -12.81
N CYS A 186 9.64 5.20 -11.96
CA CYS A 186 9.17 3.82 -12.18
C CYS A 186 7.65 3.73 -12.32
N LEU A 187 6.88 4.43 -11.47
CA LEU A 187 5.41 4.49 -11.58
C LEU A 187 4.97 5.06 -12.92
N VAL A 188 5.56 6.20 -13.32
CA VAL A 188 5.23 6.89 -14.57
C VAL A 188 5.59 6.03 -15.78
N GLN A 189 6.76 5.42 -15.79
CA GLN A 189 7.20 4.52 -16.87
C GLN A 189 6.32 3.26 -16.97
N LEU A 190 5.93 2.70 -15.83
CA LEU A 190 5.02 1.54 -15.81
C LEU A 190 3.67 1.90 -16.44
N LEU A 191 3.08 3.04 -16.02
CA LEU A 191 1.81 3.51 -16.59
C LEU A 191 1.94 3.90 -18.07
N ASP A 192 3.07 4.47 -18.49
CA ASP A 192 3.32 4.79 -19.90
C ASP A 192 3.44 3.52 -20.76
N SER A 193 4.01 2.43 -20.22
CA SER A 193 4.06 1.16 -20.95
C SER A 193 2.67 0.61 -21.29
N TRP A 194 1.65 0.95 -20.50
CA TRP A 194 0.25 0.58 -20.75
C TRP A 194 -0.45 1.48 -21.78
N CYS A 195 0.17 2.60 -22.16
CA CYS A 195 -0.27 3.46 -23.26
C CYS A 195 0.29 3.00 -24.61
N ALA A 196 1.12 1.95 -24.65
CA ALA A 196 1.67 1.43 -25.90
C ALA A 196 0.54 0.86 -26.80
N PRO A 197 0.63 1.04 -28.13
CA PRO A 197 -0.44 0.63 -29.06
C PRO A 197 -0.65 -0.89 -29.11
N ASP A 198 0.39 -1.65 -28.80
CA ASP A 198 0.44 -3.12 -28.75
C ASP A 198 0.17 -3.68 -27.34
N PHE A 199 -0.13 -2.83 -26.36
CA PHE A 199 -0.39 -3.26 -25.00
C PHE A 199 -1.71 -4.05 -24.88
N ASP A 200 -1.59 -5.35 -24.58
CA ASP A 200 -2.74 -6.21 -24.33
C ASP A 200 -3.01 -6.36 -22.83
N HIS A 201 -4.02 -5.62 -22.37
CA HIS A 201 -4.51 -5.72 -21.00
C HIS A 201 -5.01 -7.14 -20.65
N VAL A 202 -5.53 -7.93 -21.61
CA VAL A 202 -6.01 -9.30 -21.36
C VAL A 202 -4.86 -10.21 -20.93
N VAL A 203 -3.71 -10.12 -21.59
CA VAL A 203 -2.50 -10.86 -21.22
C VAL A 203 -2.04 -10.46 -19.81
N LEU A 204 -2.04 -9.16 -19.51
CA LEU A 204 -1.69 -8.68 -18.18
C LEU A 204 -2.65 -9.23 -17.10
N PHE A 205 -3.96 -9.17 -17.32
CA PHE A 205 -4.94 -9.70 -16.35
C PHE A 205 -4.82 -11.21 -16.16
N ARG A 206 -4.39 -11.98 -17.17
CA ARG A 206 -4.14 -13.42 -17.04
C ARG A 206 -3.06 -13.74 -16.01
N GLN A 207 -2.04 -12.90 -15.88
CA GLN A 207 -0.98 -13.06 -14.88
C GLN A 207 -1.48 -12.88 -13.44
N TYR A 208 -2.64 -12.24 -13.26
CA TYR A 208 -3.18 -11.86 -11.96
C TYR A 208 -4.57 -12.42 -11.68
N GLN A 209 -4.98 -13.52 -12.32
CA GLN A 209 -6.32 -14.10 -12.15
C GLN A 209 -6.69 -14.46 -10.71
N GLY A 210 -5.70 -14.71 -9.85
CA GLY A 210 -5.91 -14.95 -8.41
C GLY A 210 -6.19 -13.69 -7.57
N LEU A 211 -6.09 -12.49 -8.15
CA LEU A 211 -6.34 -11.25 -7.42
C LEU A 211 -7.83 -10.90 -7.41
N PRO A 212 -8.39 -10.51 -6.24
CA PRO A 212 -9.75 -10.02 -6.18
C PRO A 212 -9.88 -8.66 -6.89
N GLN A 213 -11.05 -8.40 -7.48
CA GLN A 213 -11.51 -7.06 -7.90
C GLN A 213 -10.63 -6.34 -8.94
N LEU A 214 -10.20 -7.06 -9.98
CA LEU A 214 -9.47 -6.47 -11.12
C LEU A 214 -10.38 -5.51 -11.92
N LYS A 215 -9.98 -4.24 -12.07
CA LYS A 215 -10.79 -3.21 -12.74
C LYS A 215 -10.23 -2.82 -14.11
N LYS A 216 -10.71 -3.47 -15.16
CA LYS A 216 -10.30 -3.22 -16.56
C LYS A 216 -10.57 -1.78 -17.03
N GLU A 217 -11.64 -1.17 -16.50
CA GLU A 217 -12.10 0.17 -16.89
C GLU A 217 -11.07 1.28 -16.63
N HIS A 218 -10.12 1.07 -15.72
CA HIS A 218 -9.12 2.07 -15.33
C HIS A 218 -7.88 2.06 -16.23
N LEU A 219 -7.68 0.96 -16.96
CA LEU A 219 -6.64 0.84 -17.98
C LEU A 219 -7.06 1.42 -19.33
N GLN A 220 -8.22 2.08 -19.40
CA GLN A 220 -8.64 2.72 -20.63
C GLN A 220 -7.67 3.85 -21.01
N PRO A 221 -7.31 3.99 -22.29
CA PRO A 221 -6.25 4.90 -22.72
C PRO A 221 -6.50 6.37 -22.33
N HIS A 222 -7.76 6.80 -22.24
CA HIS A 222 -8.11 8.16 -21.83
C HIS A 222 -7.90 8.40 -20.32
N LYS A 223 -8.20 7.40 -19.47
CA LYS A 223 -8.00 7.49 -18.01
C LYS A 223 -6.51 7.44 -17.68
N LEU A 224 -5.75 6.56 -18.34
CA LEU A 224 -4.29 6.51 -18.20
C LEU A 224 -3.64 7.84 -18.58
N SER A 225 -4.03 8.45 -19.71
CA SER A 225 -3.54 9.76 -20.13
C SER A 225 -3.83 10.86 -19.09
N LYS A 226 -5.05 10.88 -18.52
CA LYS A 226 -5.42 11.83 -17.46
C LYS A 226 -4.58 11.63 -16.20
N THR A 227 -4.42 10.37 -15.78
CA THR A 227 -3.63 10.01 -14.60
C THR A 227 -2.15 10.36 -14.79
N LEU A 228 -1.53 9.97 -15.90
CA LEU A 228 -0.15 10.30 -16.22
C LEU A 228 0.09 11.81 -16.25
N SER A 229 -0.82 12.59 -16.84
CA SER A 229 -0.71 14.06 -16.84
C SER A 229 -0.66 14.64 -15.43
N ARG A 230 -1.52 14.11 -14.54
CA ARG A 230 -1.55 14.52 -13.14
C ARG A 230 -0.23 14.16 -12.47
N LEU A 231 0.25 12.92 -12.61
CA LEU A 231 1.48 12.45 -11.98
C LEU A 231 2.71 13.20 -12.47
N LEU A 232 2.85 13.44 -13.78
CA LEU A 232 3.94 14.24 -14.36
C LEU A 232 3.98 15.65 -13.74
N LYS A 233 2.81 16.30 -13.63
CA LYS A 233 2.71 17.61 -12.99
C LYS A 233 3.01 17.56 -11.49
N THR A 234 2.47 16.56 -10.78
CA THR A 234 2.64 16.42 -9.32
C THR A 234 4.08 16.14 -8.93
N TYR A 235 4.80 15.34 -9.72
CA TYR A 235 6.20 14.96 -9.44
C TYR A 235 7.23 15.82 -10.19
N GLY A 236 6.80 16.78 -11.02
CA GLY A 236 7.71 17.60 -11.81
C GLY A 236 8.51 16.82 -12.85
N ILE A 237 7.99 15.68 -13.32
CA ILE A 237 8.68 14.80 -14.29
C ILE A 237 8.41 15.32 -15.70
N SER A 238 9.46 15.41 -16.53
CA SER A 238 9.31 15.81 -17.94
C SER A 238 8.42 14.83 -18.70
N ALA A 239 7.57 15.35 -19.59
CA ALA A 239 6.77 14.54 -20.51
C ALA A 239 7.63 13.63 -21.42
N ASP A 240 8.93 13.91 -21.56
CA ASP A 240 9.88 13.07 -22.29
C ASP A 240 10.00 11.65 -21.73
N PHE A 241 9.68 11.46 -20.44
CA PHE A 241 9.62 10.14 -19.81
C PHE A 241 8.41 9.30 -20.25
N CYS A 242 7.47 9.87 -21.02
CA CYS A 242 6.25 9.20 -21.48
C CYS A 242 6.12 9.21 -23.02
N PRO A 243 6.98 8.46 -23.75
CA PRO A 243 6.93 8.42 -25.20
C PRO A 243 5.64 7.80 -25.74
N ASN A 244 5.05 6.80 -25.06
CA ASN A 244 3.83 6.16 -25.54
C ASN A 244 2.61 7.07 -25.37
N LEU A 245 2.53 7.78 -24.25
CA LEU A 245 1.51 8.82 -24.06
C LEU A 245 1.58 9.90 -25.15
N LYS A 246 2.78 10.35 -25.50
CA LYS A 246 2.99 11.32 -26.59
C LYS A 246 2.47 10.78 -27.92
N LYS A 247 2.87 9.56 -28.29
CA LYS A 247 2.40 8.88 -29.51
C LYS A 247 0.87 8.75 -29.54
N GLN A 248 0.27 8.31 -28.43
CA GLN A 248 -1.17 8.14 -28.30
C GLN A 248 -1.92 9.47 -28.50
N ARG A 249 -1.41 10.57 -27.92
CA ARG A 249 -1.99 11.92 -28.10
C ARG A 249 -1.83 12.43 -29.52
N GLY A 250 -0.65 12.24 -30.13
CA GLY A 250 -0.40 12.60 -31.52
C GLY A 250 -1.38 11.89 -32.46
N LEU A 251 -1.56 10.58 -32.30
CA LEU A 251 -2.54 9.80 -33.08
C LEU A 251 -3.98 10.28 -32.88
N ALA A 252 -4.37 10.60 -31.65
CA ALA A 252 -5.72 11.13 -31.37
C ALA A 252 -5.95 12.50 -32.04
N ALA A 253 -4.95 13.39 -31.98
CA ALA A 253 -5.00 14.69 -32.64
C ALA A 253 -5.03 14.55 -34.18
N ILE A 254 -4.24 13.64 -34.77
CA ILE A 254 -4.30 13.35 -36.21
C ILE A 254 -5.70 12.85 -36.61
N LYS A 255 -6.29 11.91 -35.85
CA LYS A 255 -7.66 11.42 -36.11
C LYS A 255 -8.69 12.57 -36.06
N TYR A 256 -8.56 13.48 -35.11
CA TYR A 256 -9.42 14.65 -35.00
C TYR A 256 -9.26 15.61 -36.19
N LEU A 257 -8.01 15.92 -36.57
CA LEU A 257 -7.75 16.76 -37.73
C LEU A 257 -8.32 16.15 -39.01
N LEU A 258 -8.14 14.84 -39.22
CA LEU A 258 -8.69 14.14 -40.39
C LEU A 258 -10.22 14.23 -40.43
N PHE A 259 -10.87 14.05 -39.28
CA PHE A 259 -12.32 14.21 -39.15
C PHE A 259 -12.75 15.65 -39.50
N LYS A 260 -12.07 16.66 -38.95
CA LYS A 260 -12.38 18.07 -39.24
C LYS A 260 -12.19 18.43 -40.72
N LYS A 261 -11.10 17.97 -41.34
CA LYS A 261 -10.79 18.27 -42.74
C LYS A 261 -11.73 17.58 -43.71
N TYR A 262 -11.87 16.26 -43.59
CA TYR A 262 -12.52 15.47 -44.63
C TYR A 262 -14.00 15.22 -44.37
N ARG A 263 -14.43 15.18 -43.11
CA ARG A 263 -15.82 14.91 -42.75
C ARG A 263 -16.61 16.18 -42.47
N GLU A 264 -16.08 17.08 -41.64
CA GLU A 264 -16.75 18.36 -41.34
C GLU A 264 -16.44 19.46 -42.37
N LYS A 265 -15.32 19.34 -43.10
CA LYS A 265 -14.79 20.40 -44.00
C LYS A 265 -14.69 21.76 -43.30
N SER A 266 -14.37 21.74 -42.00
CA SER A 266 -14.37 22.91 -41.11
C SER A 266 -13.01 23.58 -40.95
N ILE A 267 -11.97 23.05 -41.62
CA ILE A 267 -10.61 23.58 -41.61
C ILE A 267 -10.06 23.66 -43.03
N ASP A 268 -9.34 24.75 -43.34
CA ASP A 268 -8.71 24.99 -44.64
C ASP A 268 -7.33 24.31 -44.74
N ASP A 269 -6.74 24.33 -45.94
CA ASP A 269 -5.46 23.66 -46.21
C ASP A 269 -4.29 24.30 -45.44
N ALA A 270 -4.33 25.61 -45.22
CA ALA A 270 -3.30 26.32 -44.45
C ALA A 270 -3.31 25.90 -42.97
N THR A 271 -4.48 25.89 -42.34
CA THR A 271 -4.68 25.46 -40.95
C THR A 271 -4.37 23.98 -40.78
N TRP A 272 -4.78 23.14 -41.74
CA TRP A 272 -4.42 21.72 -41.78
C TRP A 272 -2.91 21.51 -41.81
N ASN A 273 -2.20 22.13 -42.76
CA ASN A 273 -0.76 21.94 -42.93
C ASN A 273 0.00 22.40 -41.69
N ALA A 274 -0.38 23.52 -41.09
CA ALA A 274 0.21 24.00 -39.84
C ALA A 274 0.02 22.99 -38.69
N HIS A 275 -1.21 22.52 -38.46
CA HIS A 275 -1.49 21.62 -37.33
C HIS A 275 -0.95 20.20 -37.51
N ILE A 276 -0.93 19.66 -38.75
CA ILE A 276 -0.42 18.31 -38.99
C ILE A 276 1.10 18.25 -38.82
N LEU A 277 1.84 19.29 -39.26
CA LEU A 277 3.29 19.42 -39.05
C LEU A 277 3.65 19.47 -37.56
N ILE A 278 2.90 20.21 -36.76
CA ILE A 278 3.10 20.27 -35.30
C ILE A 278 2.80 18.92 -34.63
N THR A 279 1.73 18.25 -35.07
CA THR A 279 1.21 17.04 -34.40
C THR A 279 1.98 15.77 -34.77
N ALA A 280 2.42 15.63 -36.03
CA ALA A 280 3.24 14.52 -36.48
C ALA A 280 4.71 14.65 -36.04
N GLY A 281 5.08 15.83 -35.51
CA GLY A 281 6.47 16.24 -35.32
C GLY A 281 7.08 16.73 -36.64
N THR A 282 8.10 17.58 -36.55
CA THR A 282 8.97 17.89 -37.69
C THR A 282 9.65 16.61 -38.13
N VAL A 283 9.01 15.94 -39.10
CA VAL A 283 9.69 14.97 -39.95
C VAL A 283 10.76 15.77 -40.68
N HIS A 284 12.00 15.72 -40.19
CA HIS A 284 13.13 16.09 -41.04
C HIS A 284 13.05 15.18 -42.26
N THR A 285 12.57 15.76 -43.36
CA THR A 285 12.71 15.27 -44.74
C THR A 285 12.58 13.77 -44.89
N ILE A 286 11.35 13.28 -45.11
CA ILE A 286 11.19 12.14 -46.02
C ILE A 286 11.66 12.67 -47.37
N ALA A 287 12.94 12.45 -47.68
CA ALA A 287 13.42 12.54 -49.04
C ALA A 287 12.65 11.48 -49.82
N PHE A 288 11.68 11.94 -50.62
CA PHE A 288 11.22 11.14 -51.74
C PHE A 288 12.37 11.12 -52.74
N ASP A 289 13.21 10.08 -52.64
CA ASP A 289 14.06 9.72 -53.77
C ASP A 289 13.14 9.36 -54.93
N LYS A 290 13.32 10.11 -56.02
CA LYS A 290 12.69 9.89 -57.32
C LYS A 290 13.25 8.66 -58.00
#